data_AF-A0A392MNG9-F1
#
_entry.id   AF-A0A392MNG9-F1
#
_cell.length_a   1.000
_cell.length_b   1.000
_cell.length_c   1.000
_cell.angle_alpha   90.00
_cell.angle_beta   90.00
_cell.angle_gamma   90.00
#
_symmetry.space_group_name_H-M   'P 1'
#
loop_
_entity.id
_entity.type
_entity.pdbx_description
1 polymer ?
#
loop_
_entity_poly.entity_id
_entity_poly.type
_entity_poly.pdbx_seq_one_letter_code
_entity_poly.pdbx_strand_id
1 'polypeptide(L)'
;MAEVAVLGYLENNDEIRDSGDFAAERGIDHNEIVNVIKSLHGFRYVDAQDIKRETWVLTDEGNTYATLGSPEIQLILAIPPEGISRDELQKKLGPSVFKIGCAQAAKNKWVEMGKQLISKKV
;
A
#
# COMPACT_ATOMS: atom_id res chain seq x y z
N MET A 1 -7.28 -26.84 21.11
CA MET A 1 -6.68 -25.71 21.85
C MET A 1 -7.44 -24.42 21.61
N ALA A 2 -7.64 -24.01 20.35
CA ALA A 2 -8.43 -22.83 19.99
C ALA A 2 -9.89 -22.86 20.50
N GLU A 3 -10.60 -23.99 20.37
CA GLU A 3 -11.99 -24.14 20.86
C GLU A 3 -12.10 -23.96 22.38
N VAL A 4 -11.22 -24.61 23.14
CA VAL A 4 -11.16 -24.46 24.60
C VAL A 4 -10.81 -23.03 24.99
N ALA A 5 -9.96 -22.35 24.20
CA ALA A 5 -9.63 -20.95 24.45
C ALA A 5 -10.85 -20.03 24.23
N VAL A 6 -11.61 -20.22 23.14
CA VAL A 6 -12.79 -19.43 22.81
C VAL A 6 -13.91 -19.67 23.82
N LEU A 7 -14.34 -20.93 24.01
CA LEU A 7 -15.43 -21.25 24.92
C LEU A 7 -15.06 -20.99 26.38
N GLY A 8 -13.83 -21.31 26.80
CA GLY A 8 -13.37 -21.05 28.17
C GLY A 8 -13.24 -19.56 28.48
N TYR A 9 -12.99 -18.71 27.47
CA TYR A 9 -13.07 -17.26 27.66
C TYR A 9 -14.51 -16.78 27.77
N LEU A 10 -15.40 -17.24 26.88
CA LEU A 10 -16.83 -16.89 26.89
C LEU A 10 -17.60 -17.42 28.11
N GLU A 11 -17.07 -18.43 28.81
CA GLU A 11 -17.64 -18.89 30.08
C GLU A 11 -17.60 -17.79 31.16
N ASN A 12 -16.58 -16.92 31.11
CA ASN A 12 -16.33 -15.89 32.13
C ASN A 12 -16.47 -14.46 31.61
N ASN A 13 -16.75 -14.29 30.31
CA ASN A 13 -16.83 -13.00 29.63
C ASN A 13 -18.00 -13.02 28.64
N ASP A 14 -18.73 -11.92 28.52
CA ASP A 14 -19.93 -11.87 27.68
C ASP A 14 -19.63 -11.97 26.17
N GLU A 15 -18.49 -11.42 25.71
CA GLU A 15 -18.14 -11.39 24.30
C GLU A 15 -16.62 -11.38 24.05
N ILE A 16 -16.22 -11.85 22.87
CA ILE A 16 -14.89 -11.60 22.29
C ILE A 16 -15.06 -10.48 21.26
N ARG A 17 -14.52 -9.29 21.56
CA ARG A 17 -14.75 -8.08 20.75
C ARG A 17 -14.11 -8.13 19.37
N ASP A 18 -12.92 -8.73 19.28
CA ASP A 18 -12.19 -8.89 18.03
C ASP A 18 -11.40 -10.21 18.08
N SER A 19 -11.66 -11.09 17.11
CA SER A 19 -11.02 -12.41 17.04
C SER A 19 -9.55 -12.36 16.62
N GLY A 20 -9.10 -11.25 16.01
CA GLY A 20 -7.70 -10.97 15.69
C GLY A 20 -6.91 -10.60 16.93
N ASP A 21 -7.41 -9.65 17.71
CA ASP A 21 -6.78 -9.23 18.96
C ASP A 21 -6.72 -10.39 19.96
N PHE A 22 -7.83 -11.15 20.08
CA PHE A 22 -7.90 -12.34 20.92
C PHE A 22 -6.89 -13.44 20.52
N ALA A 23 -6.71 -13.66 19.22
CA ALA A 23 -5.73 -14.63 18.72
C ALA A 23 -4.29 -14.21 19.08
N ALA A 24 -3.98 -12.93 18.91
CA ALA A 24 -2.66 -12.37 19.24
C ALA A 24 -2.35 -12.46 20.75
N GLU A 25 -3.31 -12.12 21.62
CA GLU A 25 -3.16 -12.22 23.08
C GLU A 25 -2.89 -13.65 23.56
N ARG A 26 -3.50 -14.64 22.90
CA ARG A 26 -3.35 -16.06 23.24
C ARG A 26 -2.18 -16.73 22.52
N GLY A 27 -1.51 -16.03 21.59
CA GLY A 27 -0.45 -16.59 20.76
C GLY A 27 -0.94 -17.73 19.85
N ILE A 28 -2.19 -17.68 19.41
CA ILE A 28 -2.82 -18.68 18.54
C ILE A 28 -2.94 -18.09 17.13
N ASP A 29 -2.76 -18.92 16.10
CA ASP A 29 -2.97 -18.46 14.72
C ASP A 29 -4.42 -17.98 14.53
N HIS A 30 -4.57 -16.81 13.90
CA HIS A 30 -5.88 -16.21 13.74
C HIS A 30 -6.83 -17.08 12.89
N ASN A 31 -6.32 -17.81 11.89
CA ASN A 31 -7.16 -18.69 11.08
C ASN A 31 -7.71 -19.87 11.89
N GLU A 32 -6.94 -20.39 12.86
CA GLU A 32 -7.44 -21.43 13.77
C GLU A 32 -8.61 -20.93 14.60
N ILE A 33 -8.51 -19.72 15.16
CA ILE A 33 -9.60 -19.08 15.92
C ILE A 33 -10.82 -18.84 15.03
N VAL A 34 -10.63 -18.29 13.83
CA VAL A 34 -11.73 -18.05 12.87
C VAL A 34 -12.43 -19.35 12.47
N ASN A 35 -11.69 -20.42 12.21
CA ASN A 35 -12.26 -21.72 11.84
C ASN A 35 -13.11 -22.31 12.96
N VAL A 36 -12.63 -22.21 14.20
CA VAL A 36 -13.38 -22.61 15.39
C VAL A 36 -14.64 -21.78 15.57
N ILE A 37 -14.55 -20.44 15.49
CA ILE A 37 -15.71 -19.55 15.61
C ILE A 37 -16.77 -19.90 14.55
N LYS A 38 -16.36 -20.14 13.30
CA LYS A 38 -17.27 -20.57 12.23
C LYS A 38 -17.94 -21.91 12.52
N SER A 39 -17.20 -22.88 13.04
CA SER A 39 -17.75 -24.17 13.46
C SER A 39 -18.78 -24.00 14.58
N LEU A 40 -18.40 -23.32 15.67
CA LEU A 40 -19.25 -23.07 16.82
C LEU A 40 -20.52 -22.29 16.45
N HIS A 41 -20.40 -21.28 15.59
CA HIS A 41 -21.53 -20.53 15.05
C HIS A 41 -22.44 -21.42 14.17
N GLY A 42 -21.86 -22.29 13.34
CA GLY A 42 -22.62 -23.26 12.54
C GLY A 42 -23.45 -24.23 13.40
N PHE A 43 -22.92 -24.63 14.55
CA PHE A 43 -23.62 -25.44 15.56
C PHE A 43 -24.48 -24.62 16.53
N ARG A 44 -24.54 -23.28 16.38
CA ARG A 44 -25.30 -22.35 17.23
C ARG A 44 -24.87 -22.34 18.70
N TYR A 45 -23.60 -22.64 18.99
CA TYR A 45 -23.03 -22.48 20.33
C TYR A 45 -22.69 -21.04 20.66
N VAL A 46 -22.37 -20.23 19.63
CA VAL A 46 -22.03 -18.81 19.75
C VAL A 46 -22.66 -18.03 18.62
N ASP A 47 -22.93 -16.75 18.85
CA ASP A 47 -23.20 -15.79 17.79
C ASP A 47 -21.88 -15.16 17.32
N ALA A 48 -21.76 -14.89 16.02
CA ALA A 48 -20.56 -14.28 15.44
C ALA A 48 -20.94 -13.20 14.44
N GLN A 49 -20.25 -12.06 14.50
CA GLN A 49 -20.44 -10.95 13.57
C GLN A 49 -19.13 -10.60 12.87
N ASP A 50 -19.19 -10.41 11.56
CA ASP A 50 -18.03 -9.98 10.77
C ASP A 50 -17.70 -8.50 11.04
N ILE A 51 -16.43 -8.24 11.36
CA ILE A 51 -15.88 -6.88 11.52
C ILE A 51 -15.13 -6.52 10.24
N LYS A 52 -15.62 -5.52 9.51
CA LYS A 52 -14.95 -4.99 8.32
C LYS A 52 -14.15 -3.75 8.68
N ARG A 53 -12.83 -3.78 8.46
CA ARG A 53 -11.93 -2.62 8.58
C ARG A 53 -11.38 -2.29 7.20
N GLU A 54 -11.56 -1.04 6.76
CA GLU A 54 -11.03 -0.55 5.49
C GLU A 54 -10.04 0.57 5.76
N THR A 55 -8.84 0.47 5.17
CA THR A 55 -7.79 1.48 5.29
C THR A 55 -7.24 1.82 3.91
N TRP A 56 -7.00 3.10 3.65
CA TRP A 56 -6.29 3.55 2.46
C TRP A 56 -4.81 3.26 2.62
N VAL A 57 -4.28 2.38 1.77
CA VAL A 57 -2.86 2.07 1.70
C VAL A 57 -2.29 2.62 0.39
N LEU A 58 -1.02 3.06 0.44
CA LEU A 58 -0.32 3.45 -0.77
C LEU A 58 -0.08 2.22 -1.64
N THR A 59 -0.28 2.39 -2.95
CA THR A 59 0.20 1.42 -3.93
C THR A 59 1.73 1.41 -3.94
N ASP A 60 2.36 0.38 -4.51
CA ASP A 60 3.83 0.34 -4.66
C ASP A 60 4.35 1.58 -5.43
N GLU A 61 3.60 2.02 -6.43
CA GLU A 61 3.85 3.26 -7.15
C GLU A 61 3.71 4.48 -6.23
N GLY A 62 2.65 4.55 -5.42
CA GLY A 62 2.43 5.61 -4.44
C GLY A 62 3.53 5.70 -3.38
N ASN A 63 4.03 4.56 -2.90
CA ASN A 63 5.18 4.50 -1.98
C ASN A 63 6.45 5.07 -2.62
N THR A 64 6.67 4.75 -3.90
CA THR A 64 7.79 5.29 -4.68
C THR A 64 7.67 6.81 -4.79
N TYR A 65 6.48 7.34 -5.06
CA TYR A 65 6.26 8.78 -5.16
C TYR A 65 6.33 9.51 -3.82
N ALA A 66 5.89 8.88 -2.73
CA ALA A 66 6.04 9.42 -1.39
C ALA A 66 7.51 9.56 -0.97
N THR A 67 8.38 8.66 -1.44
CA THR A 67 9.80 8.63 -1.08
C THR A 67 10.66 9.49 -2.01
N LEU A 68 10.48 9.36 -3.32
CA LEU A 68 11.32 9.99 -4.35
C LEU A 68 10.70 11.28 -4.92
N GLY A 69 9.47 11.61 -4.54
CA GLY A 69 8.69 12.70 -5.13
C GLY A 69 7.90 12.26 -6.35
N SER A 70 7.05 13.14 -6.88
CA SER A 70 6.24 12.85 -8.06
C SER A 70 7.09 12.64 -9.32
N PRO A 71 6.61 11.93 -10.35
CA PRO A 71 7.37 11.69 -11.58
C PRO A 71 7.94 12.94 -12.25
N GLU A 72 7.24 14.06 -12.15
CA GLU A 72 7.65 15.35 -12.71
C GLU A 72 8.80 15.98 -11.90
N ILE A 73 8.75 15.87 -10.57
CA ILE A 73 9.84 16.32 -9.70
C ILE A 73 11.07 15.46 -9.91
N GLN A 74 10.91 14.14 -9.99
CA GLN A 74 12.01 13.23 -10.33
C GLN A 74 12.63 13.59 -11.69
N LEU A 75 11.79 13.90 -12.70
CA LEU A 75 12.26 14.34 -14.01
C LEU A 75 13.06 15.65 -13.93
N ILE A 76 12.52 16.67 -13.27
CA ILE A 76 13.18 17.98 -13.14
C ILE A 76 14.49 17.82 -12.37
N LEU A 77 14.50 17.11 -11.24
CA LEU A 77 15.72 16.90 -10.47
C LEU A 77 16.81 16.17 -11.26
N ALA A 78 16.43 15.27 -12.17
CA ALA A 78 17.37 14.53 -13.01
C ALA A 78 17.94 15.34 -14.20
N ILE A 79 17.34 16.49 -14.57
CA ILE A 79 17.84 17.34 -15.66
C ILE A 79 18.91 18.33 -15.11
N PRO A 80 20.18 18.25 -15.55
CA PRO A 80 21.21 19.24 -15.22
C PRO A 80 20.97 20.57 -15.97
N PRO A 81 21.59 21.68 -15.54
CA PRO A 81 21.43 22.98 -16.21
C PRO A 81 21.89 22.97 -17.68
N GLU A 82 22.83 22.10 -18.05
CA GLU A 82 23.32 21.94 -19.43
C GLU A 82 22.34 21.16 -20.33
N GLY A 83 21.26 20.61 -19.76
CA GLY A 83 20.35 19.69 -20.44
C GLY A 83 20.89 18.26 -20.47
N ILE A 84 20.00 17.30 -20.73
CA ILE A 84 20.32 15.87 -20.79
C ILE A 84 19.64 15.21 -21.98
N SER A 85 20.28 14.19 -22.54
CA SER A 85 19.69 13.40 -23.62
C SER A 85 18.49 12.59 -23.13
N ARG A 86 17.56 12.31 -24.04
CA ARG A 86 16.37 11.51 -23.75
C ARG A 86 16.72 10.11 -23.26
N ASP A 87 17.71 9.47 -23.89
CA ASP A 87 18.12 8.10 -23.56
C ASP A 87 18.77 8.00 -22.18
N GLU A 88 19.60 8.97 -21.79
CA GLU A 88 20.21 8.99 -20.45
C GLU A 88 19.18 9.27 -19.35
N LEU A 89 18.23 10.17 -19.62
CA LEU A 89 17.16 10.49 -18.68
C LEU A 89 16.21 9.29 -18.47
N GLN A 90 15.90 8.56 -19.55
CA GLN A 90 15.12 7.33 -19.48
C GLN A 90 15.85 6.21 -18.73
N LYS A 91 17.17 6.09 -18.88
CA LYS A 91 17.98 5.13 -18.11
C LYS A 91 18.02 5.45 -16.61
N LYS A 92 18.05 6.72 -16.23
CA LYS A 92 18.09 7.15 -14.82
C LYS A 92 16.76 6.98 -14.08
N LEU A 93 15.64 7.32 -14.73
CA LEU A 93 14.32 7.36 -14.08
C LEU A 93 13.50 6.07 -14.32
N GLY A 94 13.90 5.27 -15.30
CA GLY A 94 13.12 4.13 -15.77
C GLY A 94 11.96 4.56 -16.69
N PRO A 95 11.46 3.62 -17.52
CA PRO A 95 10.53 3.93 -18.60
C PRO A 95 9.18 4.51 -18.12
N SER A 96 8.66 4.07 -16.97
CA SER A 96 7.37 4.50 -16.44
C SER A 96 7.39 5.95 -15.94
N VAL A 97 8.33 6.26 -15.04
CA VAL A 97 8.51 7.61 -14.48
C VAL A 97 8.89 8.58 -15.59
N PHE A 98 9.77 8.18 -16.50
CA PHE A 98 10.16 9.01 -17.64
C PHE A 98 8.95 9.37 -18.52
N LYS A 99 8.11 8.40 -18.89
CA LYS A 99 6.94 8.64 -19.75
C LYS A 99 5.91 9.56 -19.08
N ILE A 100 5.56 9.29 -17.82
CA ILE A 100 4.58 10.07 -17.05
C ILE A 100 5.13 11.47 -16.77
N GLY A 101 6.34 11.54 -16.23
CA GLY A 101 7.03 12.78 -15.92
C GLY A 101 7.16 13.68 -17.16
N CYS A 102 7.57 13.15 -18.30
CA CYS A 102 7.70 13.92 -19.55
C CYS A 102 6.36 14.47 -20.03
N ALA A 103 5.30 13.65 -20.03
CA ALA A 103 3.98 14.08 -20.48
C ALA A 103 3.43 15.20 -19.59
N GLN A 104 3.54 15.05 -18.27
CA GLN A 104 2.97 15.98 -17.32
C GLN A 104 3.84 17.24 -17.15
N ALA A 105 5.17 17.13 -17.16
CA ALA A 105 6.08 18.27 -17.15
C ALA A 105 5.99 19.10 -18.45
N ALA A 106 5.81 18.46 -19.62
CA ALA A 106 5.56 19.18 -20.86
C ALA A 106 4.20 19.92 -20.84
N LYS A 107 3.15 19.26 -20.32
CA LYS A 107 1.82 19.89 -20.13
C LYS A 107 1.89 21.09 -19.19
N ASN A 108 2.65 20.98 -18.11
CA ASN A 108 2.87 22.05 -17.14
C ASN A 108 3.90 23.09 -17.60
N LYS A 109 4.51 22.93 -18.79
CA LYS A 109 5.56 23.79 -19.35
C LYS A 109 6.82 23.92 -18.48
N TRP A 110 7.14 22.89 -17.70
CA TRP A 110 8.31 22.86 -16.80
C TRP A 110 9.61 22.44 -17.50
N VAL A 111 9.50 21.76 -18.64
CA VAL A 111 10.64 21.28 -19.44
C VAL A 111 10.45 21.67 -20.91
N GLU A 112 11.56 21.93 -21.58
CA GLU A 112 11.60 22.13 -23.02
C GLU A 112 12.18 20.88 -23.69
N MET A 113 11.37 20.26 -24.55
CA MET A 113 11.73 19.05 -25.28
C MET A 113 12.41 19.45 -26.59
N GLY A 114 13.71 19.75 -26.54
CA GLY A 114 14.51 19.96 -27.74
C GLY A 114 14.63 18.67 -28.56
N LYS A 115 15.02 18.79 -29.85
CA LYS A 115 15.22 17.63 -30.74
C LYS A 115 16.31 16.66 -30.25
N GLN A 116 17.25 17.12 -29.42
CA GLN A 116 18.38 16.33 -28.92
C GLN A 116 18.54 16.37 -27.40
N LEU A 117 18.22 17.50 -26.77
CA LEU A 117 18.39 17.70 -25.32
C LEU A 117 17.07 18.16 -24.69
N ILE A 118 16.79 17.64 -23.51
CA ILE A 118 15.72 18.11 -22.64
C ILE A 118 16.33 19.09 -21.64
N SER A 119 15.83 20.32 -21.62
CA SER A 119 16.25 21.37 -20.70
C SER A 119 15.12 21.77 -19.76
N LYS A 120 15.46 22.31 -18.58
CA LYS A 120 14.50 22.93 -17.66
C LYS A 120 14.03 24.24 -18.25
N LYS A 121 12.73 24.50 -18.19
CA LYS A 121 12.17 25.81 -18.49
C LYS A 121 11.96 26.52 -17.16
N VAL A 122 12.85 27.48 -16.86
CA VAL A 122 12.75 28.36 -15.68
C VAL A 122 11.80 29.50 -15.99
#